data_AF-A0A8D8KBC1-F1
#
_entry.id   AF-A0A8D8KBC1-F1
#
_cell.length_a   1.000
_cell.length_b   1.000
_cell.length_c   1.000
_cell.angle_alpha   90.00
_cell.angle_beta   90.00
_cell.angle_gamma   90.00
#
_symmetry.space_group_name_H-M   'P 1'
#
loop_
_entity.id
_entity.type
_entity.pdbx_description
1 polymer ?
#
loop_
_entity_poly.entity_id
_entity_poly.type
_entity_poly.pdbx_seq_one_letter_code
_entity_poly.pdbx_strand_id
1 'polypeptide(L)'
;GFCSPGMVMNMYSLLESKNGQVTMAEVENAFGGNICRCTGYRPILDAFKSLAVDAEPRLKEACQDIEDLTKICPKTGSACAGKCSAAGKINDKKGVHLSFSEDKEWHKVYNISDVFAIFEKIKTKPYMLVAGNTAHGVYRRSDDLQVFIDVTSIEELRSHSMGNNLTVGANVSLTELMTILTEVAAKSPNFGYCAELVKHIDLIANVPVRNTGTIAGNLSIKNQHNEFPSDLYLILEAVGAQLTIMKSCGKTRTISPAQFVSKDMKKKLVLNVVLPPLDPKVFVFRSFKIMPRAQNAHAYVNGAFMIKYNANKASVKSASLCFGGINPKFTHATQTEKFLAGKNLFSNDVFQRALKTLSNELNPDWVLPDASPEYRKNLALSLFYKFVLNIAPEGNAIVKSQYKSGGSVLERPVSTASQRFDTYKENWPLTKNIPKIEGLAQ
;
A
#
# COMPACT_ATOMS: atom_id res chain seq x y z
N GLY A 1 22.75 16.98 -7.10
CA GLY A 1 22.62 15.92 -6.10
C GLY A 1 21.65 16.22 -4.99
N PHE A 2 20.71 17.17 -5.12
CA PHE A 2 19.77 17.45 -4.01
C PHE A 2 18.96 16.21 -3.60
N CYS A 3 18.59 15.36 -4.56
CA CYS A 3 17.90 14.09 -4.29
C CYS A 3 18.84 12.93 -3.90
N SER A 4 20.16 13.08 -4.03
CA SER A 4 21.14 12.00 -3.84
C SER A 4 21.07 11.41 -2.43
N PRO A 5 21.02 12.20 -1.33
CA PRO A 5 20.94 11.63 0.02
C PRO A 5 19.72 10.73 0.22
N GLY A 6 18.56 11.14 -0.32
CA GLY A 6 17.34 10.33 -0.25
C GLY A 6 17.44 9.03 -1.05
N MET A 7 18.12 9.04 -2.20
CA MET A 7 18.37 7.84 -2.99
C MET A 7 19.29 6.87 -2.23
N VAL A 8 20.40 7.36 -1.70
CA VAL A 8 21.39 6.57 -0.94
C VAL A 8 20.75 5.94 0.29
N MET A 9 20.05 6.74 1.11
CA MET A 9 19.42 6.23 2.34
C MET A 9 18.33 5.19 2.06
N ASN A 10 17.59 5.33 0.95
CA ASN A 10 16.59 4.35 0.57
C ASN A 10 17.25 3.03 0.11
N MET A 11 18.32 3.10 -0.70
CA MET A 11 19.07 1.90 -1.09
C MET A 11 19.70 1.20 0.12
N TYR A 12 20.33 1.97 0.99
CA TYR A 12 20.95 1.46 2.22
C TYR A 12 19.92 0.74 3.11
N SER A 13 18.75 1.37 3.35
CA SER A 13 17.68 0.76 4.14
C SER A 13 17.14 -0.53 3.50
N LEU A 14 17.04 -0.56 2.17
CA LEU A 14 16.61 -1.75 1.43
C LEU A 14 17.61 -2.91 1.64
N LEU A 15 18.90 -2.66 1.48
CA LEU A 15 19.95 -3.66 1.72
C LEU A 15 19.93 -4.19 3.15
N GLU A 16 19.90 -3.30 4.15
CA GLU A 16 19.82 -3.67 5.57
C GLU A 16 18.58 -4.53 5.86
N SER A 17 17.43 -4.16 5.30
CA SER A 17 16.17 -4.90 5.53
C SER A 17 16.16 -6.33 4.99
N LYS A 18 17.09 -6.65 4.09
CA LYS A 18 17.19 -7.92 3.38
C LYS A 18 18.54 -8.60 3.57
N ASN A 19 19.36 -8.13 4.53
CA ASN A 19 20.71 -8.64 4.77
C ASN A 19 21.57 -8.69 3.49
N GLY A 20 21.44 -7.67 2.63
CA GLY A 20 22.13 -7.56 1.35
C GLY A 20 21.59 -8.45 0.21
N GLN A 21 20.57 -9.29 0.47
CA GLN A 21 20.01 -10.22 -0.53
C GLN A 21 18.84 -9.58 -1.28
N VAL A 22 19.14 -8.66 -2.19
CA VAL A 22 18.12 -7.91 -2.96
C VAL A 22 18.22 -8.21 -4.45
N THR A 23 17.07 -8.27 -5.12
CA THR A 23 16.98 -8.46 -6.58
C THR A 23 16.89 -7.12 -7.32
N MET A 24 17.25 -7.09 -8.60
CA MET A 24 17.12 -5.88 -9.42
C MET A 24 15.68 -5.36 -9.51
N ALA A 25 14.69 -6.25 -9.46
CA ALA A 25 13.28 -5.89 -9.46
C ALA A 25 12.86 -5.22 -8.13
N GLU A 26 13.34 -5.73 -6.99
CA GLU A 26 13.12 -5.10 -5.68
C GLU A 26 13.78 -3.72 -5.61
N VAL A 27 14.98 -3.57 -6.20
CA VAL A 27 15.65 -2.28 -6.34
C VAL A 27 14.74 -1.30 -7.10
N GLU A 28 14.27 -1.62 -8.30
CA GLU A 28 13.38 -0.72 -9.06
C GLU A 28 12.11 -0.34 -8.28
N ASN A 29 11.48 -1.31 -7.61
CA ASN A 29 10.26 -1.08 -6.85
C ASN A 29 10.47 -0.18 -5.63
N ALA A 30 11.63 -0.24 -4.99
CA ALA A 30 11.92 0.56 -3.80
C ALA A 30 11.98 2.07 -4.07
N PHE A 31 12.31 2.50 -5.28
CA PHE A 31 12.50 3.93 -5.62
C PHE A 31 11.24 4.65 -6.10
N GLY A 32 10.05 4.02 -6.05
CA GLY A 32 8.79 4.67 -6.41
C GLY A 32 8.44 5.92 -5.58
N GLY A 33 9.10 6.13 -4.44
CA GLY A 33 8.97 7.30 -3.58
C GLY A 33 10.02 8.40 -3.81
N ASN A 34 11.08 8.12 -4.56
CA ASN A 34 12.22 9.03 -4.70
C ASN A 34 12.15 9.72 -6.06
N ILE A 35 12.09 11.05 -6.07
CA ILE A 35 11.95 11.83 -7.31
C ILE A 35 13.29 12.45 -7.68
N CYS A 36 13.72 12.23 -8.91
CA CYS A 36 14.84 12.92 -9.53
C CYS A 36 14.39 13.62 -10.81
N ARG A 37 14.71 14.91 -10.94
CA ARG A 37 14.40 15.69 -12.13
C ARG A 37 15.52 15.73 -13.17
N CYS A 38 16.75 15.39 -12.76
CA CYS A 38 17.95 15.63 -13.59
C CYS A 38 18.41 14.38 -14.35
N THR A 39 18.48 13.22 -13.69
CA THR A 39 19.23 12.07 -14.23
C THR A 39 18.44 11.18 -15.17
N GLY A 40 17.10 11.35 -15.23
CA GLY A 40 16.21 10.42 -15.90
C GLY A 40 16.21 9.01 -15.28
N TYR A 41 16.65 8.87 -14.02
CA TYR A 41 16.75 7.64 -13.21
C TYR A 41 17.73 6.57 -13.71
N ARG A 42 17.95 6.44 -15.02
CA ARG A 42 18.80 5.42 -15.62
C ARG A 42 20.16 5.22 -14.92
N PRO A 43 21.02 6.25 -14.74
CA PRO A 43 22.31 6.03 -14.07
C PRO A 43 22.19 5.68 -12.58
N ILE A 44 21.11 6.09 -11.92
CA ILE A 44 20.85 5.74 -10.51
C ILE A 44 20.50 4.25 -10.41
N LEU A 45 19.62 3.78 -11.30
CA LEU A 45 19.25 2.36 -11.36
C LEU A 45 20.41 1.47 -11.77
N ASP A 46 21.25 1.89 -12.73
CA ASP A 46 22.48 1.15 -13.08
C ASP A 46 23.37 0.95 -11.84
N ALA A 47 23.60 2.02 -11.07
CA ALA A 47 24.43 1.99 -9.86
C ALA A 47 23.83 1.17 -8.71
N PHE A 48 22.51 1.20 -8.50
CA PHE A 48 21.91 0.43 -7.40
C PHE A 48 21.65 -1.03 -7.77
N LYS A 49 21.39 -1.33 -9.04
CA LYS A 49 21.26 -2.71 -9.50
C LYS A 49 22.58 -3.46 -9.45
N SER A 50 23.73 -2.81 -9.50
CA SER A 50 25.02 -3.51 -9.33
C SER A 50 25.16 -4.21 -7.98
N LEU A 51 24.42 -3.74 -6.96
CA LEU A 51 24.38 -4.31 -5.62
C LEU A 51 23.39 -5.48 -5.50
N ALA A 52 22.63 -5.78 -6.57
CA ALA A 52 21.67 -6.88 -6.56
C ALA A 52 22.36 -8.24 -6.79
N VAL A 53 21.77 -9.29 -6.22
CA VAL A 53 22.31 -10.66 -6.32
C VAL A 53 22.27 -11.20 -7.75
N ASP A 54 21.24 -10.79 -8.50
CA ASP A 54 20.96 -11.14 -9.89
C ASP A 54 21.53 -10.13 -10.91
N ALA A 55 22.39 -9.21 -10.47
CA ALA A 55 22.95 -8.18 -11.35
C ALA A 55 23.84 -8.77 -12.46
N GLU A 56 23.73 -8.19 -13.66
CA GLU A 56 24.61 -8.51 -14.78
C GLU A 56 26.09 -8.20 -14.44
N PRO A 57 27.07 -9.01 -14.88
CA PRO A 57 28.48 -8.77 -14.62
C PRO A 57 28.95 -7.36 -14.97
N ARG A 58 28.48 -6.81 -16.10
CA ARG A 58 28.82 -5.44 -16.53
C ARG A 58 28.45 -4.37 -15.51
N LEU A 59 27.36 -4.56 -14.75
CA LEU A 59 26.90 -3.58 -13.77
C LEU A 59 27.77 -3.65 -12.52
N LYS A 60 28.15 -4.86 -12.09
CA LYS A 60 29.07 -5.10 -10.97
C LYS A 60 30.46 -4.48 -11.23
N GLU A 61 30.94 -4.54 -12.47
CA GLU A 61 32.21 -3.92 -12.86
C GLU A 61 32.14 -2.38 -12.95
N ALA A 62 30.97 -1.84 -13.31
CA ALA A 62 30.80 -0.42 -13.57
C ALA A 62 30.66 0.45 -12.31
N CYS A 63 30.28 -0.13 -11.17
CA CYS A 63 30.11 0.56 -9.90
C CYS A 63 30.95 -0.12 -8.83
N GLN A 64 31.99 0.57 -8.34
CA GLN A 64 32.74 0.13 -7.17
C GLN A 64 31.94 0.43 -5.92
N ASP A 65 31.86 -0.54 -5.01
CA ASP A 65 31.18 -0.34 -3.73
C ASP A 65 32.02 0.54 -2.80
N ILE A 66 31.38 1.32 -1.92
CA ILE A 66 32.13 2.16 -0.98
C ILE A 66 32.87 1.31 0.06
N GLU A 67 32.34 0.12 0.36
CA GLU A 67 32.96 -0.90 1.19
C GLU A 67 34.20 -1.55 0.53
N ASP A 68 34.31 -1.44 -0.80
CA ASP A 68 35.48 -1.82 -1.59
C ASP A 68 36.50 -0.66 -1.68
N LEU A 69 36.09 0.57 -1.40
CA LEU A 69 37.00 1.70 -1.23
C LEU A 69 37.78 1.55 0.08
N THR A 70 38.90 2.27 0.17
CA THR A 70 39.92 2.09 1.21
C THR A 70 39.29 2.05 2.60
N LYS A 71 39.25 0.87 3.21
CA LYS A 71 38.69 0.64 4.55
C LYS A 71 39.41 1.45 5.63
N ILE A 72 40.57 2.03 5.33
CA ILE A 72 41.44 2.73 6.25
C ILE A 72 41.14 4.23 6.17
N CYS A 73 40.60 4.79 7.25
CA CYS A 73 40.38 6.22 7.37
C CYS A 73 41.73 6.98 7.29
N PRO A 74 41.92 7.93 6.36
CA PRO A 74 43.19 8.67 6.23
C PRO A 74 43.56 9.48 7.48
N LYS A 75 42.56 9.82 8.30
CA LYS A 75 42.75 10.58 9.54
C LYS A 75 43.14 9.70 10.73
N THR A 76 42.71 8.43 10.76
CA THR A 76 42.92 7.53 11.92
C THR A 76 43.79 6.31 11.61
N GLY A 77 44.16 6.07 10.36
CA GLY A 77 44.99 4.93 9.94
C GLY A 77 44.38 3.56 10.23
N SER A 78 43.08 3.50 10.52
CA SER A 78 42.36 2.31 10.99
C SER A 78 41.00 2.20 10.32
N ALA A 79 40.41 1.00 10.37
CA ALA A 79 39.06 0.80 9.86
C ALA A 79 38.05 1.65 10.63
N CYS A 80 37.15 2.33 9.92
CA CYS A 80 36.03 3.02 10.54
C CYS A 80 35.15 2.00 11.28
N ALA A 81 35.31 1.92 12.59
CA ALA A 81 34.52 1.08 13.47
C ALA A 81 33.83 1.98 14.51
N GLY A 82 32.49 1.97 14.50
CA GLY A 82 31.69 2.70 15.46
C GLY A 82 30.39 1.95 15.71
N LYS A 83 30.14 1.58 16.96
CA LYS A 83 28.79 1.22 17.39
C LYS A 83 28.15 2.48 17.97
N CYS A 84 26.90 2.75 17.63
CA CYS A 84 26.15 3.82 18.27
C CYS A 84 26.13 3.55 19.78
N SER A 85 26.74 4.43 20.58
CA SER A 85 26.84 4.29 22.05
C SER A 85 25.48 4.41 22.77
N ALA A 86 24.42 4.71 22.02
CA ALA A 86 23.03 4.69 22.48
C ALA A 86 22.31 3.34 22.23
N ALA A 87 22.89 2.42 21.46
CA ALA A 87 22.30 1.12 21.21
C ALA A 87 22.21 0.31 22.52
N GLY A 88 20.99 -0.03 22.94
CA GLY A 88 20.73 -0.85 24.13
C GLY A 88 20.50 -0.09 25.44
N LYS A 89 20.40 1.25 25.44
CA LYS A 89 20.19 2.07 26.66
C LYS A 89 18.74 2.41 27.01
N ILE A 90 17.74 1.86 26.31
CA ILE A 90 16.33 2.12 26.62
C ILE A 90 15.64 0.79 26.86
N ASN A 91 15.48 0.43 28.13
CA ASN A 91 14.79 -0.80 28.50
C ASN A 91 13.91 -0.59 29.72
N ASP A 92 12.89 0.24 29.57
CA ASP A 92 11.72 0.16 30.41
C ASP A 92 10.49 0.40 29.53
N LYS A 93 9.61 -0.60 29.40
CA LYS A 93 8.25 -0.47 28.83
C LYS A 93 7.38 0.37 29.78
N LYS A 94 7.84 1.58 30.14
CA LYS A 94 7.13 2.54 30.97
C LYS A 94 6.53 3.60 30.06
N GLY A 95 5.24 3.87 30.25
CA GLY A 95 4.59 4.96 29.54
C GLY A 95 5.35 6.28 29.76
N VAL A 96 5.49 7.06 28.69
CA VAL A 96 6.17 8.36 28.75
C VAL A 96 5.11 9.44 28.60
N HIS A 97 5.05 10.37 29.55
CA HIS A 97 4.22 11.57 29.46
C HIS A 97 5.12 12.78 29.35
N LEU A 98 5.05 13.47 28.22
CA LEU A 98 5.73 14.74 27.99
C LEU A 98 4.69 15.84 27.97
N SER A 99 5.00 16.94 28.66
CA SER A 99 4.19 18.16 28.66
C SER A 99 5.00 19.28 28.00
N PHE A 100 4.35 20.02 27.12
CA PHE A 100 4.95 21.11 26.35
C PHE A 100 4.22 22.42 26.66
N SER A 101 4.72 23.53 26.11
CA SER A 101 4.01 24.82 26.15
C SER A 101 2.61 24.72 25.53
N GLU A 102 1.73 25.66 25.88
CA GLU A 102 0.34 25.73 25.39
C GLU A 102 -0.53 24.52 25.77
N ASP A 103 -0.26 23.90 26.93
CA ASP A 103 -0.99 22.72 27.45
C ASP A 103 -1.00 21.52 26.48
N LYS A 104 -0.01 21.42 25.59
CA LYS A 104 0.17 20.29 24.69
C LYS A 104 0.86 19.13 25.39
N GLU A 105 0.35 17.92 25.17
CA GLU A 105 0.79 16.70 25.83
C GLU A 105 1.09 15.60 24.81
N TRP A 106 2.15 14.84 25.05
CA TRP A 106 2.47 13.62 24.31
C TRP A 106 2.54 12.43 25.27
N HIS A 107 1.79 11.37 24.95
CA HIS A 107 1.72 10.15 25.72
C HIS A 107 2.23 8.98 24.87
N LYS A 108 3.29 8.32 25.31
CA LYS A 108 3.74 7.03 24.77
C LYS A 108 3.14 5.93 25.61
N VAL A 109 2.39 5.03 24.99
CA VAL A 109 1.72 3.92 25.69
C VAL A 109 2.16 2.56 25.17
N TYR A 110 2.05 1.55 26.03
CA TYR A 110 2.44 0.17 25.73
C TYR A 110 1.27 -0.81 25.86
N ASN A 111 0.19 -0.42 26.55
CA ASN A 111 -0.99 -1.26 26.74
C ASN A 111 -2.26 -0.50 26.33
N ILE A 112 -3.30 -1.24 25.97
CA ILE A 112 -4.57 -0.63 25.59
C ILE A 112 -5.27 0.04 26.79
N SER A 113 -5.09 -0.50 28.01
CA SER A 113 -5.63 0.09 29.24
C SER A 113 -5.18 1.54 29.43
N ASP A 114 -3.94 1.85 29.07
CA ASP A 114 -3.35 3.18 29.24
C ASP A 114 -4.02 4.20 28.31
N VAL A 115 -4.36 3.78 27.08
CA VAL A 115 -5.12 4.62 26.13
C VAL A 115 -6.47 5.04 26.73
N PHE A 116 -7.20 4.09 27.32
CA PHE A 116 -8.50 4.37 27.91
C PHE A 116 -8.38 5.18 29.21
N ALA A 117 -7.36 4.94 30.03
CA ALA A 117 -7.06 5.79 31.19
C ALA A 117 -6.81 7.25 30.78
N ILE A 118 -6.08 7.47 29.67
CA ILE A 118 -5.86 8.81 29.11
C ILE A 118 -7.19 9.39 28.60
N PHE A 119 -8.01 8.63 27.88
CA PHE A 119 -9.33 9.10 27.43
C PHE A 119 -10.22 9.60 28.56
N GLU A 120 -10.17 8.98 29.74
CA GLU A 120 -10.88 9.46 30.93
C GLU A 120 -10.23 10.74 31.50
N LYS A 121 -8.90 10.78 31.59
CA LYS A 121 -8.15 11.94 32.14
C LYS A 121 -8.32 13.21 31.31
N ILE A 122 -8.28 13.11 29.98
CA ILE A 122 -8.28 14.28 29.09
C ILE A 122 -9.66 14.95 28.96
N LYS A 123 -10.72 14.36 29.51
CA LYS A 123 -12.11 14.86 29.47
C LYS A 123 -12.54 15.28 28.07
N THR A 124 -12.51 16.58 27.77
CA THR A 124 -12.93 17.20 26.50
C THR A 124 -11.77 17.74 25.67
N LYS A 125 -10.51 17.64 26.12
CA LYS A 125 -9.35 18.10 25.35
C LYS A 125 -9.31 17.41 23.98
N PRO A 126 -9.12 18.15 22.88
CA PRO A 126 -8.96 17.58 21.54
C PRO A 126 -7.69 16.71 21.50
N TYR A 127 -7.81 15.52 20.92
CA TYR A 127 -6.75 14.53 20.94
C TYR A 127 -6.60 13.80 19.61
N MET A 128 -5.43 13.19 19.42
CA MET A 128 -5.11 12.35 18.27
C MET A 128 -4.39 11.08 18.71
N LEU A 129 -4.84 9.93 18.20
CA LEU A 129 -4.04 8.71 18.25
C LEU A 129 -2.97 8.76 17.15
N VAL A 130 -1.71 8.55 17.52
CA VAL A 130 -0.57 8.64 16.62
C VAL A 130 0.03 7.26 16.39
N ALA A 131 0.16 6.90 15.12
CA ALA A 131 0.93 5.75 14.66
C ALA A 131 1.97 6.22 13.64
N GLY A 132 1.85 5.84 12.37
CA GLY A 132 2.76 6.28 11.30
C GLY A 132 2.76 7.76 10.98
N ASN A 133 1.76 8.53 11.44
CA ASN A 133 1.59 9.98 11.18
C ASN A 133 1.61 10.38 9.69
N THR A 134 1.49 9.44 8.75
CA THR A 134 1.56 9.66 7.30
C THR A 134 0.36 10.44 6.77
N ALA A 135 -0.79 10.34 7.44
CA ALA A 135 -2.02 11.08 7.11
C ALA A 135 -1.80 12.60 7.05
N HIS A 136 -0.91 13.13 7.90
CA HIS A 136 -0.65 14.56 8.00
C HIS A 136 -0.11 15.17 6.69
N GLY A 137 0.51 14.36 5.84
CA GLY A 137 1.00 14.80 4.52
C GLY A 137 -0.13 15.07 3.51
N VAL A 138 -1.32 14.50 3.73
CA VAL A 138 -2.49 14.65 2.84
C VAL A 138 -3.55 15.53 3.50
N TYR A 139 -3.92 15.21 4.74
CA TYR A 139 -4.88 15.97 5.54
C TYR A 139 -4.15 16.61 6.70
N ARG A 140 -4.04 17.94 6.67
CA ARG A 140 -3.41 18.68 7.76
C ARG A 140 -4.27 18.51 9.01
N ARG A 141 -3.60 18.16 10.10
CA ARG A 141 -4.24 18.06 11.41
C ARG A 141 -4.58 19.46 11.90
N SER A 142 -5.61 19.56 12.72
CA SER A 142 -6.00 20.82 13.33
C SER A 142 -4.95 21.29 14.35
N ASP A 143 -4.73 22.61 14.41
CA ASP A 143 -3.80 23.25 15.35
C ASP A 143 -4.34 23.27 16.79
N ASP A 144 -5.65 23.01 16.97
CA ASP A 144 -6.31 22.93 18.28
C ASP A 144 -5.97 21.64 19.05
N LEU A 145 -5.33 20.64 18.42
CA LEU A 145 -4.96 19.39 19.07
C LEU A 145 -4.03 19.62 20.26
N GLN A 146 -4.48 19.18 21.44
CA GLN A 146 -3.73 19.33 22.69
C GLN A 146 -3.06 18.02 23.11
N VAL A 147 -3.67 16.86 22.83
CA VAL A 147 -3.15 15.58 23.33
C VAL A 147 -2.82 14.62 22.21
N PHE A 148 -1.59 14.14 22.17
CA PHE A 148 -1.13 13.10 21.25
C PHE A 148 -0.88 11.80 22.03
N ILE A 149 -1.45 10.70 21.56
CA ILE A 149 -1.30 9.38 22.18
C ILE A 149 -0.64 8.46 21.16
N ASP A 150 0.65 8.20 21.32
CA ASP A 150 1.43 7.30 20.48
C ASP A 150 1.15 5.84 20.86
N VAL A 151 0.48 5.14 19.94
CA VAL A 151 0.06 3.74 20.09
C VAL A 151 0.98 2.75 19.38
N THR A 152 2.09 3.19 18.78
CA THR A 152 3.00 2.33 17.98
C THR A 152 3.64 1.17 18.76
N SER A 153 3.71 1.28 20.09
CA SER A 153 4.35 0.27 20.96
C SER A 153 3.36 -0.67 21.66
N ILE A 154 2.07 -0.63 21.32
CA ILE A 154 1.08 -1.58 21.84
C ILE A 154 1.17 -2.88 21.04
N GLU A 155 1.67 -3.94 21.66
CA GLU A 155 1.93 -5.24 21.02
C GLU A 155 0.64 -5.93 20.56
N GLU A 156 -0.42 -5.84 21.35
CA GLU A 156 -1.72 -6.45 21.05
C GLU A 156 -2.30 -5.91 19.74
N LEU A 157 -2.07 -4.64 19.43
CA LEU A 157 -2.51 -4.01 18.18
C LEU A 157 -1.63 -4.33 16.98
N ARG A 158 -0.48 -4.99 17.18
CA ARG A 158 0.44 -5.43 16.11
C ARG A 158 0.46 -6.94 15.90
N SER A 159 -0.11 -7.69 16.85
CA SER A 159 -0.22 -9.14 16.75
C SER A 159 -1.13 -9.60 15.61
N HIS A 160 -0.89 -10.80 15.10
CA HIS A 160 -1.77 -11.47 14.15
C HIS A 160 -1.96 -12.94 14.55
N SER A 161 -3.08 -13.53 14.17
CA SER A 161 -3.37 -14.93 14.44
C SER A 161 -4.21 -15.53 13.32
N MET A 162 -4.00 -16.82 13.06
CA MET A 162 -4.72 -17.57 12.05
C MET A 162 -5.50 -18.70 12.72
N GLY A 163 -6.82 -18.55 12.75
CA GLY A 163 -7.76 -19.62 13.10
C GLY A 163 -8.62 -19.95 11.88
N ASN A 164 -9.94 -20.01 12.06
CA ASN A 164 -10.86 -20.09 10.92
C ASN A 164 -10.82 -18.81 10.05
N ASN A 165 -10.61 -17.67 10.69
CA ASN A 165 -10.38 -16.37 10.05
C ASN A 165 -8.94 -15.93 10.29
N LEU A 166 -8.41 -15.07 9.43
CA LEU A 166 -7.15 -14.36 9.67
C LEU A 166 -7.44 -13.07 10.43
N THR A 167 -6.90 -12.93 11.64
CA THR A 167 -7.01 -11.70 12.44
C THR A 167 -5.69 -10.97 12.42
N VAL A 168 -5.70 -9.70 12.01
CA VAL A 168 -4.50 -8.85 11.92
C VAL A 168 -4.72 -7.59 12.75
N GLY A 169 -3.81 -7.32 13.69
CA GLY A 169 -3.82 -6.13 14.52
C GLY A 169 -3.88 -4.85 13.70
N ALA A 170 -4.68 -3.87 14.13
CA ALA A 170 -4.95 -2.69 13.33
C ALA A 170 -3.75 -1.72 13.25
N ASN A 171 -2.74 -1.88 14.11
CA ASN A 171 -1.54 -1.07 14.11
C ASN A 171 -0.37 -1.71 13.35
N VAL A 172 -0.60 -2.84 12.68
CA VAL A 172 0.32 -3.42 11.70
C VAL A 172 0.51 -2.44 10.54
N SER A 173 1.77 -2.23 10.13
CA SER A 173 2.11 -1.41 8.96
C SER A 173 1.67 -2.08 7.66
N LEU A 174 1.51 -1.33 6.57
CA LEU A 174 1.13 -1.93 5.30
C LEU A 174 2.19 -2.90 4.77
N THR A 175 3.48 -2.64 5.02
CA THR A 175 4.56 -3.57 4.65
C THR A 175 4.49 -4.87 5.45
N GLU A 176 4.31 -4.81 6.77
CA GLU A 176 4.12 -6.02 7.59
C GLU A 176 2.84 -6.78 7.18
N LEU A 177 1.76 -6.07 6.87
CA LEU A 177 0.53 -6.67 6.36
C LEU A 177 0.80 -7.43 5.06
N MET A 178 1.57 -6.86 4.12
CA MET A 178 1.92 -7.54 2.87
C MET A 178 2.67 -8.86 3.15
N THR A 179 3.61 -8.88 4.09
CA THR A 179 4.33 -10.09 4.49
C THR A 179 3.37 -11.15 5.06
N ILE A 180 2.51 -10.76 6.02
CA ILE A 180 1.52 -11.66 6.63
C ILE A 180 0.58 -12.25 5.57
N LEU A 181 0.07 -11.42 4.66
CA LEU A 181 -0.85 -11.84 3.60
C LEU A 181 -0.19 -12.81 2.61
N THR A 182 1.06 -12.54 2.22
CA THR A 182 1.84 -13.44 1.35
C THR A 182 2.06 -14.80 2.01
N GLU A 183 2.48 -14.83 3.28
CA GLU A 183 2.68 -16.07 4.01
C GLU A 183 1.40 -16.89 4.16
N VAL A 184 0.30 -16.23 4.50
CA VAL A 184 -0.99 -16.90 4.71
C VAL A 184 -1.55 -17.42 3.38
N ALA A 185 -1.40 -16.68 2.28
CA ALA A 185 -1.76 -17.13 0.95
C ALA A 185 -0.99 -18.41 0.53
N ALA A 186 0.28 -18.51 0.91
CA ALA A 186 1.09 -19.70 0.65
C ALA A 186 0.71 -20.91 1.53
N LYS A 187 0.28 -20.67 2.77
CA LYS A 187 -0.05 -21.72 3.75
C LYS A 187 -1.46 -22.29 3.59
N SER A 188 -2.43 -21.51 3.09
CA SER A 188 -3.84 -21.91 3.05
C SER A 188 -4.55 -21.51 1.76
N PRO A 189 -5.09 -22.48 0.98
CA PRO A 189 -5.82 -22.18 -0.25
C PRO A 189 -7.03 -21.25 -0.06
N ASN A 190 -7.71 -21.32 1.08
CA ASN A 190 -8.85 -20.46 1.41
C ASN A 190 -8.46 -18.99 1.62
N PHE A 191 -7.17 -18.69 1.73
CA PHE A 191 -6.65 -17.33 1.79
C PHE A 191 -5.80 -17.00 0.56
N GLY A 192 -5.88 -17.77 -0.53
CA GLY A 192 -5.14 -17.49 -1.77
C GLY A 192 -5.45 -16.11 -2.36
N TYR A 193 -6.65 -15.57 -2.10
CA TYR A 193 -7.02 -14.20 -2.49
C TYR A 193 -6.17 -13.12 -1.82
N CYS A 194 -5.50 -13.41 -0.69
CA CYS A 194 -4.60 -12.48 -0.02
C CYS A 194 -3.41 -12.09 -0.93
N ALA A 195 -2.98 -12.95 -1.85
CA ALA A 195 -1.97 -12.60 -2.85
C ALA A 195 -2.44 -11.47 -3.78
N GLU A 196 -3.74 -11.43 -4.13
CA GLU A 196 -4.33 -10.33 -4.90
C GLU A 196 -4.46 -9.04 -4.06
N LEU A 197 -4.73 -9.16 -2.75
CA LEU A 197 -4.69 -8.00 -1.84
C LEU A 197 -3.29 -7.39 -1.78
N VAL A 198 -2.24 -8.21 -1.70
CA VAL A 198 -0.84 -7.74 -1.69
C VAL A 198 -0.52 -6.93 -2.95
N LYS A 199 -0.94 -7.40 -4.13
CA LYS A 199 -0.76 -6.68 -5.40
C LYS A 199 -1.38 -5.28 -5.35
N HIS A 200 -2.57 -5.14 -4.76
CA HIS A 200 -3.23 -3.83 -4.64
C HIS A 200 -2.58 -2.95 -3.58
N ILE A 201 -2.16 -3.52 -2.45
CA ILE A 201 -1.46 -2.79 -1.37
C ILE A 201 -0.13 -2.25 -1.86
N ASP A 202 0.58 -2.95 -2.74
CA ASP A 202 1.84 -2.47 -3.32
C ASP A 202 1.69 -1.16 -4.12
N LEU A 203 0.49 -0.91 -4.65
CA LEU A 203 0.13 0.33 -5.35
C LEU A 203 -0.25 1.48 -4.38
N ILE A 204 -0.28 1.24 -3.08
CA ILE A 204 -0.58 2.25 -2.06
C ILE A 204 0.71 3.00 -1.71
N ALA A 205 0.76 4.28 -2.06
CA ALA A 205 1.88 5.17 -1.77
C ALA A 205 3.24 4.59 -2.22
N ASN A 206 4.30 4.87 -1.46
CA ASN A 206 5.65 4.35 -1.66
C ASN A 206 6.09 3.52 -0.44
N VAL A 207 7.22 2.82 -0.56
CA VAL A 207 7.75 1.92 0.50
C VAL A 207 7.92 2.64 1.85
N PRO A 208 8.56 3.83 1.96
CA PRO A 208 8.67 4.54 3.24
C PRO A 208 7.31 4.83 3.91
N VAL A 209 6.31 5.24 3.12
CA VAL A 209 4.95 5.46 3.62
C VAL A 209 4.30 4.14 4.06
N ARG A 210 4.51 3.03 3.35
CA ARG A 210 3.97 1.71 3.73
C ARG A 210 4.63 1.11 4.97
N ASN A 211 5.92 1.38 5.18
CA ASN A 211 6.66 0.91 6.36
C ASN A 211 6.16 1.54 7.67
N THR A 212 5.50 2.70 7.59
CA THR A 212 5.03 3.46 8.76
C THR A 212 3.51 3.55 8.83
N GLY A 213 2.84 3.68 7.69
CA GLY A 213 1.39 3.75 7.59
C GLY A 213 0.73 2.46 8.04
N THR A 214 -0.22 2.57 8.96
CA THR A 214 -0.92 1.42 9.56
C THR A 214 -2.32 1.23 8.99
N ILE A 215 -2.87 0.02 9.18
CA ILE A 215 -4.25 -0.31 8.77
C ILE A 215 -5.25 0.66 9.42
N ALA A 216 -5.16 0.84 10.75
CA ALA A 216 -6.00 1.74 11.51
C ALA A 216 -5.82 3.19 11.06
N GLY A 217 -4.58 3.62 10.77
CA GLY A 217 -4.31 4.96 10.26
C GLY A 217 -5.03 5.22 8.94
N ASN A 218 -4.90 4.31 7.97
CA ASN A 218 -5.57 4.44 6.67
C ASN A 218 -7.11 4.45 6.81
N LEU A 219 -7.67 3.52 7.58
CA LEU A 219 -9.11 3.46 7.84
C LEU A 219 -9.62 4.69 8.60
N SER A 220 -8.85 5.22 9.55
CA SER A 220 -9.23 6.44 10.30
C SER A 220 -9.33 7.66 9.39
N ILE A 221 -8.44 7.81 8.40
CA ILE A 221 -8.57 8.86 7.38
C ILE A 221 -9.91 8.71 6.66
N LYS A 222 -10.27 7.50 6.22
CA LYS A 222 -11.53 7.25 5.52
C LYS A 222 -12.77 7.54 6.37
N ASN A 223 -12.72 7.28 7.68
CA ASN A 223 -13.81 7.57 8.61
C ASN A 223 -13.96 9.08 8.90
N GLN A 224 -12.86 9.84 8.89
CA GLN A 224 -12.87 11.28 9.13
C GLN A 224 -13.15 12.09 7.84
N HIS A 225 -12.64 11.59 6.72
CA HIS A 225 -12.70 12.19 5.38
C HIS A 225 -13.31 11.17 4.42
N ASN A 226 -14.63 11.19 4.29
CA ASN A 226 -15.35 10.23 3.45
C ASN A 226 -14.90 10.31 1.99
N GLU A 227 -14.53 11.49 1.51
CA GLU A 227 -13.97 11.73 0.18
C GLU A 227 -12.64 11.02 -0.09
N PHE A 228 -11.91 10.60 0.94
CA PHE A 228 -10.63 9.94 0.77
C PHE A 228 -10.78 8.64 -0.05
N PRO A 229 -10.06 8.49 -1.18
CA PRO A 229 -10.14 7.30 -2.05
C PRO A 229 -9.28 6.15 -1.49
N SER A 230 -9.64 5.67 -0.30
CA SER A 230 -8.90 4.63 0.41
C SER A 230 -8.90 3.29 -0.33
N ASP A 231 -7.74 2.90 -0.87
CA ASP A 231 -7.50 1.58 -1.45
C ASP A 231 -7.68 0.42 -0.45
N LEU A 232 -7.26 0.60 0.81
CA LEU A 232 -7.36 -0.47 1.82
C LEU A 232 -8.81 -0.73 2.21
N TYR A 233 -9.56 0.33 2.52
CA TYR A 233 -11.01 0.25 2.70
C TYR A 233 -11.71 -0.46 1.53
N LEU A 234 -11.37 -0.11 0.28
CA LEU A 234 -11.96 -0.71 -0.92
C LEU A 234 -11.82 -2.22 -0.95
N ILE A 235 -10.59 -2.72 -0.76
CA ILE A 235 -10.33 -4.16 -0.85
C ILE A 235 -10.88 -4.92 0.37
N LEU A 236 -10.88 -4.30 1.56
CA LEU A 236 -11.45 -4.89 2.78
C LEU A 236 -12.98 -5.01 2.71
N GLU A 237 -13.66 -3.99 2.19
CA GLU A 237 -15.11 -4.03 1.96
C GLU A 237 -15.46 -5.13 0.94
N ALA A 238 -14.73 -5.19 -0.17
CA ALA A 238 -15.00 -6.14 -1.25
C ALA A 238 -14.86 -7.62 -0.83
N VAL A 239 -13.88 -7.95 0.02
CA VAL A 239 -13.70 -9.33 0.54
C VAL A 239 -14.58 -9.65 1.75
N GLY A 240 -15.39 -8.69 2.22
CA GLY A 240 -16.24 -8.87 3.40
C GLY A 240 -15.45 -8.98 4.70
N ALA A 241 -14.35 -8.23 4.82
CA ALA A 241 -13.60 -8.13 6.06
C ALA A 241 -14.46 -7.56 7.19
N GLN A 242 -14.04 -7.75 8.43
CA GLN A 242 -14.67 -7.17 9.60
C GLN A 242 -13.66 -6.42 10.46
N LEU A 243 -14.12 -5.40 11.19
CA LEU A 243 -13.32 -4.56 12.07
C LEU A 243 -13.78 -4.73 13.51
N THR A 244 -12.85 -5.06 14.41
CA THR A 244 -13.14 -5.14 15.85
C THR A 244 -12.82 -3.81 16.51
N ILE A 245 -13.82 -3.20 17.15
CA ILE A 245 -13.68 -1.91 17.82
C ILE A 245 -13.91 -2.09 19.31
N MET A 246 -13.08 -1.44 20.12
CA MET A 246 -13.23 -1.39 21.57
C MET A 246 -13.65 0.00 22.06
N LYS A 247 -14.54 0.01 23.05
CA LYS A 247 -14.95 1.20 23.81
C LYS A 247 -14.30 1.22 25.20
N SER A 248 -14.42 2.34 25.92
CA SER A 248 -13.83 2.59 27.24
C SER A 248 -14.17 1.58 28.35
N CYS A 249 -15.22 0.78 28.19
CA CYS A 249 -15.60 -0.27 29.15
C CYS A 249 -15.06 -1.67 28.81
N GLY A 250 -14.08 -1.78 27.90
CA GLY A 250 -13.55 -3.07 27.43
C GLY A 250 -14.50 -3.85 26.52
N LYS A 251 -15.70 -3.34 26.27
CA LYS A 251 -16.66 -3.97 25.35
C LYS A 251 -16.17 -3.83 23.92
N THR A 252 -16.05 -4.97 23.25
CA THR A 252 -15.72 -5.05 21.83
C THR A 252 -16.99 -5.21 20.98
N ARG A 253 -16.93 -4.72 19.75
CA ARG A 253 -17.96 -4.96 18.74
C ARG A 253 -17.30 -5.11 17.38
N THR A 254 -17.74 -6.12 16.65
CA THR A 254 -17.32 -6.36 15.27
C THR A 254 -18.31 -5.70 14.31
N ILE A 255 -17.81 -4.95 13.33
CA ILE A 255 -18.61 -4.24 12.32
C ILE A 255 -17.99 -4.37 10.92
N SER A 256 -18.78 -4.17 9.87
CA SER A 256 -18.23 -4.10 8.50
C SER A 256 -17.51 -2.77 8.23
N PRO A 257 -16.65 -2.68 7.21
CA PRO A 257 -16.05 -1.41 6.81
C PRO A 257 -17.11 -0.35 6.48
N ALA A 258 -18.17 -0.67 5.73
CA ALA A 258 -19.26 0.28 5.48
C ALA A 258 -19.90 0.84 6.76
N GLN A 259 -20.12 0.00 7.78
CA GLN A 259 -20.63 0.45 9.08
C GLN A 259 -19.62 1.33 9.83
N PHE A 260 -18.32 1.05 9.65
CA PHE A 260 -17.24 1.79 10.29
C PHE A 260 -17.13 3.22 9.78
N VAL A 261 -17.25 3.46 8.48
CA VAL A 261 -17.10 4.81 7.90
C VAL A 261 -18.09 5.81 8.49
N SER A 262 -19.32 5.39 8.79
CA SER A 262 -20.34 6.24 9.40
C SER A 262 -20.30 6.24 10.95
N LYS A 263 -19.34 5.55 11.57
CA LYS A 263 -19.29 5.37 13.01
C LYS A 263 -18.53 6.52 13.67
N ASP A 264 -19.09 7.09 14.74
CA ASP A 264 -18.33 7.95 15.63
C ASP A 264 -17.24 7.13 16.35
N MET A 265 -15.98 7.51 16.13
CA MET A 265 -14.80 6.88 16.71
C MET A 265 -14.23 7.64 17.93
N LYS A 266 -14.92 8.67 18.44
CA LYS A 266 -14.50 9.38 19.65
C LYS A 266 -14.42 8.42 20.83
N LYS A 267 -13.26 8.44 21.50
CA LYS A 267 -12.84 7.56 22.62
C LYS A 267 -13.01 6.07 22.35
N LYS A 268 -12.73 5.64 21.11
CA LYS A 268 -12.77 4.22 20.68
C LYS A 268 -11.48 3.85 19.96
N LEU A 269 -11.17 2.55 19.94
CA LEU A 269 -9.97 2.02 19.31
C LEU A 269 -10.33 0.91 18.33
N VAL A 270 -9.73 0.92 17.14
CA VAL A 270 -9.78 -0.23 16.23
C VAL A 270 -8.70 -1.21 16.68
N LEU A 271 -9.09 -2.43 17.04
CA LEU A 271 -8.17 -3.44 17.55
C LEU A 271 -7.52 -4.24 16.43
N ASN A 272 -8.33 -4.74 15.52
CA ASN A 272 -7.91 -5.63 14.45
C ASN A 272 -8.89 -5.63 13.27
N VAL A 273 -8.40 -6.17 12.16
CA VAL A 273 -9.17 -6.54 10.98
C VAL A 273 -9.24 -8.06 10.92
N VAL A 274 -10.41 -8.59 10.60
CA VAL A 274 -10.68 -10.02 10.47
C VAL A 274 -11.03 -10.32 9.02
N LEU A 275 -10.22 -11.15 8.38
CA LEU A 275 -10.36 -11.58 6.99
C LEU A 275 -10.98 -12.98 6.94
N PRO A 276 -12.06 -13.20 6.16
CA PRO A 276 -12.74 -14.48 6.10
C PRO A 276 -12.00 -15.50 5.20
N PRO A 277 -12.19 -16.81 5.41
CA PRO A 277 -11.76 -17.83 4.46
C PRO A 277 -12.67 -17.80 3.22
N LEU A 278 -12.06 -17.74 2.03
CA LEU A 278 -12.75 -17.76 0.74
C LEU A 278 -12.26 -18.95 -0.09
N ASP A 279 -13.09 -19.98 -0.22
CA ASP A 279 -12.78 -21.18 -1.01
C ASP A 279 -12.55 -20.81 -2.50
N PRO A 280 -11.34 -21.00 -3.05
CA PRO A 280 -11.01 -20.60 -4.42
C PRO A 280 -11.78 -21.37 -5.49
N LYS A 281 -12.45 -22.49 -5.15
CA LYS A 281 -13.32 -23.22 -6.09
C LYS A 281 -14.60 -22.48 -6.42
N VAL A 282 -15.04 -21.59 -5.53
CA VAL A 282 -16.30 -20.86 -5.70
C VAL A 282 -16.12 -19.36 -5.59
N PHE A 283 -15.07 -18.85 -4.93
CA PHE A 283 -14.80 -17.44 -4.82
C PHE A 283 -13.67 -17.02 -5.76
N VAL A 284 -13.88 -15.90 -6.44
CA VAL A 284 -12.83 -15.23 -7.21
C VAL A 284 -12.83 -13.76 -6.83
N PHE A 285 -11.64 -13.25 -6.47
CA PHE A 285 -11.40 -11.85 -6.15
C PHE A 285 -10.34 -11.27 -7.08
N ARG A 286 -10.58 -10.06 -7.60
CA ARG A 286 -9.60 -9.25 -8.31
C ARG A 286 -9.80 -7.79 -7.96
N SER A 287 -8.71 -7.04 -8.00
CA SER A 287 -8.75 -5.60 -7.83
C SER A 287 -7.87 -4.91 -8.87
N PHE A 288 -8.22 -3.68 -9.19
CA PHE A 288 -7.57 -2.87 -10.20
C PHE A 288 -7.50 -1.43 -9.73
N LYS A 289 -6.40 -0.76 -10.05
CA LYS A 289 -6.17 0.65 -9.71
C LYS A 289 -5.61 1.37 -10.93
N ILE A 290 -6.33 2.38 -11.41
CA ILE A 290 -5.88 3.21 -12.53
C ILE A 290 -5.46 4.56 -11.98
N MET A 291 -4.25 4.98 -12.32
CA MET A 291 -3.57 6.13 -11.74
C MET A 291 -2.94 6.98 -12.85
N PRO A 292 -2.69 8.28 -12.61
CA PRO A 292 -1.94 9.13 -13.54
C PRO A 292 -0.48 8.66 -13.77
N ARG A 293 0.07 7.90 -12.82
CA ARG A 293 1.39 7.26 -12.89
C ARG A 293 1.35 5.93 -12.15
N ALA A 294 2.22 4.98 -12.53
CA ALA A 294 2.16 3.60 -12.05
C ALA A 294 2.39 3.41 -10.54
N GLN A 295 3.04 4.36 -9.87
CA GLN A 295 3.37 4.29 -8.44
C GLN A 295 3.18 5.64 -7.75
N ASN A 296 2.99 5.59 -6.43
CA ASN A 296 2.91 6.78 -5.56
C ASN A 296 1.90 7.83 -6.05
N ALA A 297 0.70 7.39 -6.44
CA ALA A 297 -0.39 8.26 -6.89
C ALA A 297 -1.74 7.79 -6.37
N HIS A 298 -2.66 8.74 -6.20
CA HIS A 298 -4.07 8.42 -5.99
C HIS A 298 -4.68 7.89 -7.28
N ALA A 299 -5.69 7.02 -7.14
CA ALA A 299 -6.39 6.47 -8.29
C ALA A 299 -7.30 7.54 -8.92
N TYR A 300 -7.40 7.53 -10.25
CA TYR A 300 -8.56 8.11 -10.92
C TYR A 300 -9.81 7.32 -10.58
N VAL A 301 -9.74 5.99 -10.77
CA VAL A 301 -10.74 5.01 -10.34
C VAL A 301 -10.01 3.75 -9.94
N ASN A 302 -10.45 3.15 -8.85
CA ASN A 302 -10.06 1.82 -8.41
C ASN A 302 -11.31 0.96 -8.21
N GLY A 303 -11.17 -0.33 -8.49
CA GLY A 303 -12.26 -1.30 -8.40
C GLY A 303 -11.79 -2.57 -7.71
N ALA A 304 -12.62 -3.11 -6.82
CA ALA A 304 -12.40 -4.38 -6.18
C ALA A 304 -13.66 -5.23 -6.35
N PHE A 305 -13.47 -6.43 -6.89
CA PHE A 305 -14.54 -7.28 -7.36
C PHE A 305 -14.38 -8.67 -6.76
N MET A 306 -15.38 -9.10 -6.01
CA MET A 306 -15.49 -10.47 -5.52
C MET A 306 -16.77 -11.07 -6.05
N ILE A 307 -16.69 -12.30 -6.54
CA ILE A 307 -17.88 -13.08 -6.89
C ILE A 307 -17.80 -14.46 -6.26
N LYS A 308 -18.98 -14.97 -5.91
CA LYS A 308 -19.19 -16.36 -5.53
C LYS A 308 -19.94 -17.06 -6.65
N TYR A 309 -19.33 -18.03 -7.30
CA TYR A 309 -19.96 -18.87 -8.31
C TYR A 309 -20.80 -19.98 -7.69
N ASN A 310 -21.85 -20.35 -8.41
CA ASN A 310 -22.52 -21.63 -8.29
C ASN A 310 -22.07 -22.52 -9.45
N ALA A 311 -21.11 -23.41 -9.18
CA ALA A 311 -20.55 -24.31 -10.19
C ALA A 311 -21.63 -25.15 -10.90
N ASN A 312 -22.63 -25.65 -10.15
CA ASN A 312 -23.68 -26.52 -10.69
C ASN A 312 -24.59 -25.81 -11.70
N LYS A 313 -24.75 -24.48 -11.58
CA LYS A 313 -25.67 -23.67 -12.40
C LYS A 313 -24.95 -22.71 -13.34
N ALA A 314 -23.62 -22.74 -13.40
CA ALA A 314 -22.79 -21.77 -14.14
C ALA A 314 -23.27 -20.30 -13.96
N SER A 315 -23.57 -19.92 -12.72
CA SER A 315 -24.18 -18.62 -12.39
C SER A 315 -23.55 -17.97 -11.17
N VAL A 316 -23.71 -16.66 -11.05
CA VAL A 316 -23.26 -15.87 -9.89
C VAL A 316 -24.23 -16.11 -8.73
N LYS A 317 -23.74 -16.59 -7.59
CA LYS A 317 -24.51 -16.72 -6.35
C LYS A 317 -24.58 -15.39 -5.60
N SER A 318 -23.46 -14.68 -5.50
CA SER A 318 -23.35 -13.36 -4.91
C SER A 318 -22.16 -12.61 -5.50
N ALA A 319 -22.19 -11.29 -5.46
CA ALA A 319 -21.11 -10.43 -5.90
C ALA A 319 -20.92 -9.28 -4.90
N SER A 320 -19.70 -8.76 -4.80
CA SER A 320 -19.36 -7.48 -4.20
C SER A 320 -18.53 -6.69 -5.22
N LEU A 321 -19.06 -5.55 -5.65
CA LEU A 321 -18.53 -4.71 -6.71
C LEU A 321 -18.32 -3.31 -6.12
N CYS A 322 -17.11 -3.08 -5.62
CA CYS A 322 -16.75 -1.85 -4.95
C CYS A 322 -15.90 -0.96 -5.86
N PHE A 323 -16.17 0.35 -5.83
CA PHE A 323 -15.46 1.37 -6.62
C PHE A 323 -15.09 2.57 -5.75
N GLY A 324 -13.85 3.03 -5.87
CA GLY A 324 -13.42 4.35 -5.40
C GLY A 324 -13.13 5.29 -6.56
N GLY A 325 -13.03 6.58 -6.26
CA GLY A 325 -12.88 7.63 -7.28
C GLY A 325 -14.16 7.89 -8.08
N ILE A 326 -15.33 7.53 -7.57
CA ILE A 326 -16.62 7.86 -8.19
C ILE A 326 -17.24 9.06 -7.51
N ASN A 327 -17.54 8.95 -6.21
CA ASN A 327 -18.06 10.06 -5.41
C ASN A 327 -17.59 9.92 -3.95
N PRO A 328 -17.80 10.94 -3.10
CA PRO A 328 -17.27 10.94 -1.73
C PRO A 328 -17.88 9.87 -0.83
N LYS A 329 -19.06 9.32 -1.16
CA LYS A 329 -19.72 8.32 -0.30
C LYS A 329 -19.22 6.89 -0.53
N PHE A 330 -18.23 6.70 -1.41
CA PHE A 330 -17.78 5.40 -1.91
C PHE A 330 -18.90 4.64 -2.61
N THR A 331 -18.59 3.91 -3.69
CA THR A 331 -19.63 3.28 -4.50
C THR A 331 -19.58 1.77 -4.36
N HIS A 332 -20.60 1.20 -3.73
CA HIS A 332 -20.89 -0.23 -3.73
C HIS A 332 -22.03 -0.48 -4.71
N ALA A 333 -21.79 -1.22 -5.80
CA ALA A 333 -22.74 -1.36 -6.90
C ALA A 333 -23.83 -2.41 -6.62
N THR A 334 -24.58 -2.19 -5.54
CA THR A 334 -25.59 -3.10 -4.99
C THR A 334 -26.72 -3.44 -5.96
N GLN A 335 -27.10 -2.54 -6.86
CA GLN A 335 -28.13 -2.82 -7.87
C GLN A 335 -27.58 -3.79 -8.91
N THR A 336 -26.35 -3.57 -9.35
CA THR A 336 -25.66 -4.47 -10.28
C THR A 336 -25.42 -5.85 -9.65
N GLU A 337 -25.03 -5.93 -8.38
CA GLU A 337 -24.86 -7.19 -7.66
C GLU A 337 -26.16 -8.00 -7.57
N LYS A 338 -27.26 -7.34 -7.19
CA LYS A 338 -28.60 -7.96 -7.17
C LYS A 338 -29.01 -8.44 -8.56
N PHE A 339 -28.70 -7.67 -9.60
CA PHE A 339 -28.98 -8.07 -10.98
C PHE A 339 -28.21 -9.34 -11.37
N LEU A 340 -26.95 -9.49 -10.95
CA LEU A 340 -26.10 -10.64 -11.31
C LEU A 340 -26.51 -11.94 -10.61
N ALA A 341 -27.14 -11.86 -9.43
CA ALA A 341 -27.56 -13.03 -8.67
C ALA A 341 -28.42 -13.99 -9.50
N GLY A 342 -28.01 -15.25 -9.57
CA GLY A 342 -28.65 -16.31 -10.33
C GLY A 342 -28.40 -16.29 -11.84
N LYS A 343 -27.61 -15.34 -12.38
CA LYS A 343 -27.35 -15.22 -13.83
C LYS A 343 -25.96 -15.70 -14.21
N ASN A 344 -25.84 -16.14 -15.46
CA ASN A 344 -24.54 -16.45 -16.07
C ASN A 344 -23.87 -15.15 -16.55
N LEU A 345 -22.83 -14.73 -15.84
CA LEU A 345 -22.06 -13.52 -16.11
C LEU A 345 -21.39 -13.52 -17.50
N PHE A 346 -21.15 -14.70 -18.07
CA PHE A 346 -20.48 -14.87 -19.36
C PHE A 346 -21.45 -14.88 -20.56
N SER A 347 -22.76 -14.75 -20.32
CA SER A 347 -23.72 -14.51 -21.40
C SER A 347 -23.58 -13.06 -21.87
N ASN A 348 -23.41 -12.86 -23.18
CA ASN A 348 -23.26 -11.52 -23.76
C ASN A 348 -24.44 -10.60 -23.41
N ASP A 349 -25.67 -11.12 -23.48
CA ASP A 349 -26.86 -10.34 -23.13
C ASP A 349 -26.93 -9.99 -21.63
N VAL A 350 -26.58 -10.94 -20.74
CA VAL A 350 -26.51 -10.68 -19.29
C VAL A 350 -25.44 -9.63 -19.01
N PHE A 351 -24.27 -9.75 -19.65
CA PHE A 351 -23.15 -8.84 -19.45
C PHE A 351 -23.46 -7.41 -19.93
N GLN A 352 -24.06 -7.25 -21.11
CA GLN A 352 -24.50 -5.94 -21.62
C GLN A 352 -25.54 -5.29 -20.70
N ARG A 353 -26.50 -6.07 -20.19
CA ARG A 353 -27.48 -5.57 -19.21
C ARG A 353 -26.85 -5.24 -17.85
N ALA A 354 -25.84 -5.99 -17.42
CA ALA A 354 -25.07 -5.68 -16.22
C ALA A 354 -24.29 -4.36 -16.38
N LEU A 355 -23.62 -4.14 -17.52
CA LEU A 355 -22.95 -2.87 -17.82
C LEU A 355 -23.92 -1.70 -17.85
N LYS A 356 -25.12 -1.87 -18.45
CA LYS A 356 -26.16 -0.83 -18.44
C LYS A 356 -26.65 -0.53 -17.02
N THR A 357 -26.88 -1.56 -16.22
CA THR A 357 -27.28 -1.41 -14.80
C THR A 357 -26.21 -0.65 -14.02
N LEU A 358 -24.95 -1.06 -14.17
CA LEU A 358 -23.81 -0.41 -13.53
C LEU A 358 -23.66 1.04 -14.00
N SER A 359 -23.83 1.32 -15.29
CA SER A 359 -23.78 2.67 -15.83
C SER A 359 -24.85 3.58 -15.22
N ASN A 360 -26.06 3.07 -14.97
CA ASN A 360 -27.12 3.85 -14.31
C ASN A 360 -26.85 4.05 -12.82
N GLU A 361 -26.15 3.12 -12.18
CA GLU A 361 -25.80 3.16 -10.76
C GLU A 361 -24.59 4.07 -10.48
N LEU A 362 -23.65 4.17 -11.42
CA LEU A 362 -22.48 5.03 -11.32
C LEU A 362 -22.84 6.50 -11.54
N ASN A 363 -22.68 7.29 -10.48
CA ASN A 363 -22.86 8.73 -10.48
C ASN A 363 -21.59 9.43 -9.98
N PRO A 364 -20.60 9.68 -10.85
CA PRO A 364 -19.41 10.41 -10.46
C PRO A 364 -19.71 11.89 -10.22
N ASP A 365 -19.14 12.46 -9.17
CA ASP A 365 -19.23 13.89 -8.89
C ASP A 365 -18.40 14.73 -9.89
N TRP A 366 -18.46 16.05 -9.81
CA TRP A 366 -17.58 16.92 -10.59
C TRP A 366 -16.84 17.85 -9.64
N VAL A 367 -15.57 17.52 -9.37
CA VAL A 367 -14.69 18.25 -8.47
C VAL A 367 -13.33 18.38 -9.14
N LEU A 368 -12.81 19.59 -9.26
CA LEU A 368 -11.43 19.80 -9.71
C LEU A 368 -10.47 19.51 -8.53
N PRO A 369 -9.29 18.92 -8.77
CA PRO A 369 -8.65 18.64 -10.06
C PRO A 369 -8.90 17.22 -10.61
N ASP A 370 -9.94 16.52 -10.15
CA ASP A 370 -10.19 15.14 -10.59
C ASP A 370 -10.54 15.07 -12.09
N ALA A 371 -10.30 13.90 -12.67
CA ALA A 371 -10.68 13.62 -14.05
C ALA A 371 -12.20 13.75 -14.25
N SER A 372 -12.61 14.03 -15.49
CA SER A 372 -14.01 14.30 -15.81
C SER A 372 -14.95 13.18 -15.35
N PRO A 373 -16.20 13.51 -14.95
CA PRO A 373 -17.18 12.50 -14.54
C PRO A 373 -17.37 11.42 -15.60
N GLU A 374 -17.43 11.80 -16.87
CA GLU A 374 -17.57 10.89 -18.01
C GLU A 374 -16.39 9.91 -18.11
N TYR A 375 -15.15 10.41 -17.99
CA TYR A 375 -13.97 9.56 -17.99
C TYR A 375 -14.01 8.54 -16.84
N ARG A 376 -14.30 8.99 -15.62
CA ARG A 376 -14.35 8.12 -14.44
C ARG A 376 -15.45 7.07 -14.54
N LYS A 377 -16.62 7.43 -15.08
CA LYS A 377 -17.72 6.49 -15.36
C LYS A 377 -17.30 5.40 -16.34
N ASN A 378 -16.75 5.78 -17.49
CA ASN A 378 -16.31 4.84 -18.52
C ASN A 378 -15.15 3.96 -18.03
N LEU A 379 -14.28 4.52 -17.19
CA LEU A 379 -13.18 3.78 -16.58
C LEU A 379 -13.70 2.71 -15.62
N ALA A 380 -14.68 3.02 -14.77
CA ALA A 380 -15.30 2.05 -13.87
C ALA A 380 -15.99 0.90 -14.64
N LEU A 381 -16.72 1.21 -15.70
CA LEU A 381 -17.30 0.21 -16.60
C LEU A 381 -16.22 -0.68 -17.23
N SER A 382 -15.11 -0.08 -17.67
CA SER A 382 -13.97 -0.78 -18.26
C SER A 382 -13.26 -1.69 -17.25
N LEU A 383 -13.15 -1.27 -15.98
CA LEU A 383 -12.59 -2.10 -14.91
C LEU A 383 -13.47 -3.32 -14.61
N PHE A 384 -14.79 -3.14 -14.59
CA PHE A 384 -15.71 -4.28 -14.46
C PHE A 384 -15.61 -5.21 -15.68
N TYR A 385 -15.50 -4.67 -16.90
CA TYR A 385 -15.29 -5.50 -18.08
C TYR A 385 -13.95 -6.28 -18.03
N LYS A 386 -12.87 -5.60 -17.64
CA LYS A 386 -11.55 -6.20 -17.42
C LYS A 386 -11.62 -7.33 -16.40
N PHE A 387 -12.35 -7.15 -15.30
CA PHE A 387 -12.61 -8.21 -14.34
C PHE A 387 -13.26 -9.43 -14.98
N VAL A 388 -14.36 -9.24 -15.72
CA VAL A 388 -15.08 -10.34 -16.40
C VAL A 388 -14.18 -11.08 -17.40
N LEU A 389 -13.35 -10.37 -18.16
CA LEU A 389 -12.36 -10.97 -19.05
C LEU A 389 -11.30 -11.77 -18.30
N ASN A 390 -10.82 -11.25 -17.16
CA ASN A 390 -9.78 -11.88 -16.35
C ASN A 390 -10.21 -13.22 -15.75
N ILE A 391 -11.47 -13.31 -15.32
CA ILE A 391 -12.01 -14.50 -14.64
C ILE A 391 -12.72 -15.47 -15.59
N ALA A 392 -12.78 -15.15 -16.88
CA ALA A 392 -13.44 -16.00 -17.84
C ALA A 392 -12.75 -17.38 -17.90
N PRO A 393 -13.51 -18.50 -17.84
CA PRO A 393 -12.93 -19.82 -17.91
C PRO A 393 -12.09 -19.99 -19.17
N GLU A 394 -10.97 -20.69 -19.05
CA GLU A 394 -10.11 -21.02 -20.18
C GLU A 394 -10.84 -21.98 -21.13
N GLY A 395 -11.26 -21.47 -22.29
CA GLY A 395 -11.91 -22.25 -23.34
C GLY A 395 -12.15 -21.39 -24.57
N ASN A 396 -11.95 -21.97 -25.77
CA ASN A 396 -11.93 -21.22 -27.04
C ASN A 396 -13.28 -20.58 -27.45
N ALA A 397 -14.37 -20.78 -26.69
CA ALA A 397 -15.71 -20.34 -27.07
C ALA A 397 -16.30 -19.18 -26.24
N ILE A 398 -15.80 -18.89 -25.02
CA ILE A 398 -16.42 -17.87 -24.15
C ILE A 398 -15.89 -16.47 -24.47
N VAL A 399 -14.57 -16.32 -24.56
CA VAL A 399 -13.91 -15.05 -24.86
C VAL A 399 -13.10 -15.19 -26.15
N LYS A 400 -13.42 -14.37 -27.14
CA LYS A 400 -12.65 -14.28 -28.39
C LYS A 400 -11.19 -13.96 -28.08
N SER A 401 -10.26 -14.60 -28.79
CA SER A 401 -8.80 -14.45 -28.57
C SER A 401 -8.35 -12.99 -28.51
N GLN A 402 -8.85 -12.15 -29.42
CA GLN A 402 -8.54 -10.72 -29.51
C GLN A 402 -8.92 -9.89 -28.25
N TYR A 403 -9.81 -10.40 -27.38
CA TYR A 403 -10.21 -9.71 -26.15
C TYR A 403 -9.47 -10.19 -24.91
N LYS A 404 -8.73 -11.31 -24.99
CA LYS A 404 -8.08 -11.92 -23.81
C LYS A 404 -7.06 -10.98 -23.16
N SER A 405 -6.32 -10.21 -23.95
CA SER A 405 -5.36 -9.21 -23.44
C SER A 405 -6.01 -8.07 -22.65
N GLY A 406 -7.32 -7.84 -22.81
CA GLY A 406 -8.05 -6.84 -22.03
C GLY A 406 -8.18 -7.23 -20.54
N GLY A 407 -8.10 -8.52 -20.22
CA GLY A 407 -8.21 -9.04 -18.86
C GLY A 407 -6.92 -8.98 -18.03
N SER A 408 -5.75 -8.91 -18.67
CA SER A 408 -4.44 -8.92 -17.97
C SER A 408 -3.99 -7.52 -17.57
N VAL A 409 -3.22 -7.42 -16.48
CA VAL A 409 -2.53 -6.18 -16.09
C VAL A 409 -1.25 -6.08 -16.92
N LEU A 410 -0.87 -4.86 -17.30
CA LEU A 410 0.40 -4.63 -17.98
C LEU A 410 1.55 -4.83 -16.98
N GLU A 411 2.34 -5.87 -17.18
CA GLU A 411 3.56 -6.13 -16.42
C GLU A 411 4.76 -5.60 -17.20
N ARG A 412 5.62 -4.84 -16.51
CA ARG A 412 6.85 -4.29 -17.10
C ARG A 412 8.03 -5.16 -16.68
N PRO A 413 8.90 -5.58 -17.62
CA PRO A 413 10.15 -6.24 -17.25
C PRO A 413 11.10 -5.25 -16.57
N VAL A 414 12.11 -5.79 -15.88
CA VAL A 414 13.20 -4.99 -15.30
C VAL A 414 13.85 -4.14 -16.39
N SER A 415 14.07 -2.86 -16.11
CA SER A 415 14.56 -1.90 -17.11
C SER A 415 15.98 -2.24 -17.55
N THR A 416 16.25 -2.11 -18.85
CA THR A 416 17.58 -2.25 -19.46
C THR A 416 17.96 -0.99 -20.22
N ALA A 417 19.27 -0.75 -20.40
CA ALA A 417 19.79 0.42 -21.10
C ALA A 417 21.15 0.12 -21.75
N SER A 418 21.46 0.85 -22.83
CA SER A 418 22.76 0.83 -23.51
C SER A 418 23.19 2.26 -23.82
N GLN A 419 24.47 2.56 -23.66
CA GLN A 419 25.08 3.85 -24.01
C GLN A 419 26.20 3.59 -25.04
N ARG A 420 26.30 4.47 -26.04
CA ARG A 420 27.36 4.43 -27.06
C ARG A 420 27.91 5.83 -27.21
N PHE A 421 29.23 5.97 -27.13
CA PHE A 421 29.95 7.22 -27.30
C PHE A 421 31.37 6.93 -27.79
N ASP A 422 31.94 7.87 -28.54
CA ASP A 422 33.32 7.77 -29.03
C ASP A 422 34.31 8.21 -27.95
N THR A 423 35.50 7.61 -27.93
CA THR A 423 36.58 7.96 -26.99
C THR A 423 37.82 8.38 -27.76
N TYR A 424 38.17 9.67 -27.68
CA TYR A 424 39.36 10.25 -28.31
C TYR A 424 40.44 10.51 -27.25
N LYS A 425 41.31 9.52 -27.00
CA LYS A 425 42.27 9.55 -25.86
C LYS A 425 43.29 10.68 -25.96
N GLU A 426 43.66 11.06 -27.18
CA GLU A 426 44.56 12.16 -27.50
C GLU A 426 44.07 13.52 -26.96
N ASN A 427 42.76 13.67 -26.75
CA ASN A 427 42.13 14.91 -26.27
C ASN A 427 41.72 14.85 -24.80
N TRP A 428 42.25 13.90 -24.02
CA TRP A 428 41.96 13.85 -22.58
C TRP A 428 42.57 15.06 -21.85
N PRO A 429 41.85 15.66 -20.89
CA PRO A 429 40.61 15.18 -20.25
C PRO A 429 39.29 15.60 -20.94
N LEU A 430 39.31 16.38 -22.02
CA LEU A 430 38.12 16.98 -22.64
C LEU A 430 37.08 15.94 -23.11
N THR A 431 37.54 14.84 -23.69
CA THR A 431 36.71 13.75 -24.21
C THR A 431 36.64 12.54 -23.27
N LYS A 432 37.21 12.66 -22.06
CA LYS A 432 37.17 11.60 -21.06
C LYS A 432 35.83 11.68 -20.31
N ASN A 433 35.19 10.53 -20.10
CA ASN A 433 33.99 10.40 -19.27
C ASN A 433 34.34 10.57 -17.78
N ILE A 434 34.48 11.81 -17.33
CA ILE A 434 34.84 12.12 -15.94
C ILE A 434 33.55 12.26 -15.12
N PRO A 435 33.42 11.55 -13.97
CA PRO A 435 32.33 11.76 -13.05
C PRO A 435 32.26 13.22 -12.58
N LYS A 436 31.06 13.72 -12.28
CA LYS A 436 30.90 15.07 -11.74
C LYS A 436 31.77 15.24 -10.49
N ILE A 437 32.56 16.32 -10.43
CA ILE A 437 33.53 16.59 -9.36
C ILE A 437 32.87 16.56 -7.98
N GLU A 438 31.73 17.23 -7.83
CA GLU A 438 30.98 17.27 -6.57
C GLU A 438 30.05 16.05 -6.41
N GLY A 439 30.17 15.03 -7.27
CA GLY A 439 29.33 13.84 -7.25
C GLY A 439 29.48 13.02 -5.96
N LEU A 440 30.70 12.90 -5.43
CA LEU A 440 30.96 12.18 -4.17
C LEU A 440 30.45 12.94 -2.94
N ALA A 441 30.48 14.29 -2.98
CA ALA A 441 30.01 15.12 -1.88
C ALA A 441 28.47 15.26 -1.85
N GLN A 442 27.80 14.97 -2.97
CA GLN A 442 26.35 15.04 -3.16
C GLN A 442 25.65 13.76 -2.73
#